data_AF-A0A1H3L679-F1
#
_entry.id   AF-A0A1H3L679-F1
#
_cell.length_a   1.000
_cell.length_b   1.000
_cell.length_c   1.000
_cell.angle_alpha   90.00
_cell.angle_beta   90.00
_cell.angle_gamma   90.00
#
_symmetry.space_group_name_H-M   'P 1'
#
loop_
_entity.id
_entity.type
_entity.pdbx_description
1 polymer ?
#
loop_
_entity_poly.entity_id
_entity_poly.type
_entity_poly.pdbx_seq_one_letter_code
_entity_poly.pdbx_strand_id
1 'polypeptide(L)' 'MQALLDAGRRMERVWLKARSRNVAVHPMSQLLEEEPGTTEAARRLGLPGAAQFVLRLGYVQAYPAPVSVRRPVEWFVQT' A
#
# COMPACT_ATOMS: atom_id res chain seq x y z
N MET A 1 15.27 -6.57 0.53
CA MET A 1 14.70 -6.33 1.88
C MET A 1 14.63 -4.85 2.23
N GLN A 2 15.75 -4.11 2.26
CA GLN A 2 15.77 -2.68 2.63
C GLN A 2 14.82 -1.80 1.79
N ALA A 3 14.86 -1.97 0.46
CA ALA A 3 13.98 -1.24 -0.46
C ALA A 3 12.48 -1.44 -0.17
N LEU A 4 12.07 -2.65 0.21
CA LEU A 4 10.68 -2.96 0.56
C LEU A 4 10.27 -2.25 1.87
N LEU A 5 11.12 -2.26 2.89
CA LEU A 5 10.87 -1.54 4.15
C LEU A 5 10.74 -0.03 3.91
N ASP A 6 11.60 0.54 3.07
CA ASP A 6 11.55 1.96 2.74
C ASP A 6 10.32 2.31 1.91
N ALA A 7 9.91 1.43 1.00
CA ALA A 7 8.65 1.57 0.27
C ALA A 7 7.44 1.49 1.21
N GLY A 8 7.44 0.56 2.18
CA GLY A 8 6.38 0.44 3.19
C GLY A 8 6.23 1.71 4.05
N ARG A 9 7.35 2.26 4.54
CA ARG A 9 7.36 3.55 5.27
C ARG A 9 6.85 4.71 4.41
N ARG A 10 7.17 4.72 3.11
CA ARG A 10 6.65 5.73 2.16
C ARG A 10 5.14 5.56 1.95
N MET A 11 4.67 4.33 1.79
CA MET A 11 3.25 3.99 1.61
C MET A 11 2.43 4.42 2.82
N GLU A 12 2.90 4.16 4.04
CA GLU A 12 2.27 4.62 5.28
C GLU A 12 2.06 6.15 5.26
N ARG A 13 3.12 6.91 4.95
CA ARG A 13 3.04 8.38 4.85
C ARG A 13 2.06 8.85 3.78
N VAL A 14 1.98 8.16 2.65
CA VAL A 14 0.98 8.44 1.60
C VAL A 14 -0.43 8.23 2.15
N TRP A 15 -0.68 7.11 2.82
CA TRP A 15 -2.00 6.77 3.37
C TRP A 15 -2.48 7.79 4.41
N LEU A 16 -1.61 8.19 5.34
CA LEU A 16 -1.92 9.20 6.36
C LEU A 16 -2.25 10.56 5.72
N LYS A 17 -1.50 10.97 4.69
CA LYS A 17 -1.75 12.20 3.93
C LYS A 17 -3.04 12.15 3.11
N ALA A 18 -3.38 10.99 2.55
CA ALA A 18 -4.56 10.81 1.72
C ALA A 18 -5.86 11.01 2.53
N ARG A 19 -5.88 10.56 3.79
CA ARG A 19 -7.02 10.76 4.69
C ARG A 19 -7.40 12.23 4.88
N SER A 20 -6.41 13.11 5.05
CA SER A 20 -6.61 14.56 5.21
C SER A 20 -7.15 15.25 3.96
N ARG A 21 -7.08 14.58 2.80
CA ARG A 21 -7.49 15.10 1.48
C ARG A 21 -8.74 14.40 0.94
N ASN A 22 -9.41 13.58 1.74
CA ASN A 22 -10.52 12.74 1.30
C ASN A 22 -10.18 11.90 0.04
N VAL A 23 -8.96 11.38 -0.01
CA VAL A 23 -8.53 10.43 -1.04
C VAL A 23 -8.51 9.03 -0.44
N ALA A 24 -9.43 8.17 -0.88
CA ALA A 24 -9.39 6.75 -0.55
C ALA A 24 -8.23 6.06 -1.28
N VAL A 25 -7.66 5.06 -0.64
CA VAL A 25 -6.52 4.29 -1.13
C VAL A 25 -6.85 2.81 -0.96
N HIS A 26 -6.80 2.06 -2.06
CA HIS A 26 -7.04 0.63 -2.10
C HIS A 26 -5.81 -0.10 -2.65
N PRO A 27 -5.04 -0.82 -1.81
CA PRO A 27 -3.91 -1.62 -2.26
C PRO A 27 -4.38 -2.79 -3.13
N MET A 28 -3.65 -3.05 -4.21
CA MET A 28 -3.94 -4.08 -5.22
C MET A 28 -2.66 -4.84 -5.63
N SER A 29 -1.74 -5.03 -4.69
CA SER A 29 -0.39 -5.56 -4.97
C SER A 29 -0.35 -7.03 -5.35
N GLN A 30 -1.44 -7.79 -5.23
CA GLN A 30 -1.50 -9.21 -5.65
C GLN A 30 -1.02 -9.41 -7.09
N LEU A 31 -1.29 -8.44 -7.99
CA LEU A 31 -0.81 -8.46 -9.37
C LEU A 31 0.71 -8.64 -9.47
N LEU A 32 1.48 -8.18 -8.47
CA LEU A 32 2.94 -8.22 -8.46
C LEU A 32 3.50 -9.54 -7.90
N GLU A 33 2.63 -10.45 -7.44
CA GLU A 33 3.03 -11.72 -6.81
C GLU A 33 2.96 -12.90 -7.79
N GLU A 34 2.32 -12.72 -8.95
CA GLU A 34 2.12 -13.76 -9.96
C GLU A 34 2.61 -13.33 -11.34
N GLU A 35 3.10 -14.28 -12.15
CA GLU A 35 3.44 -14.02 -13.55
C GLU A 35 2.16 -13.76 -14.38
N PRO A 36 2.20 -12.85 -15.37
CA PRO A 36 3.37 -12.07 -15.79
C PRO A 36 3.61 -10.81 -14.95
N GLY A 37 2.75 -10.49 -13.99
CA GLY A 37 2.76 -9.21 -13.30
C GLY A 37 4.04 -8.94 -12.49
N THR A 38 4.65 -9.97 -11.92
CA THR A 38 5.95 -9.90 -11.24
C THR A 38 7.07 -9.31 -12.12
N THR A 39 7.15 -9.73 -13.38
CA THR A 39 8.24 -9.33 -14.30
C THR A 39 7.86 -8.14 -15.18
N GLU A 40 6.58 -7.99 -15.49
CA GLU A 40 6.15 -7.17 -16.60
C GLU A 40 5.63 -5.78 -16.18
N ALA A 41 5.10 -5.64 -14.97
CA ALA A 41 4.44 -4.40 -14.53
C ALA A 41 5.39 -3.20 -14.56
N ALA A 42 6.58 -3.33 -13.96
CA ALA A 42 7.58 -2.28 -13.95
C ALA A 42 8.13 -1.97 -15.35
N ARG A 43 8.36 -3.02 -16.15
CA ARG A 43 8.89 -2.89 -17.51
C ARG A 43 7.94 -2.11 -18.41
N ARG A 44 6.64 -2.43 -18.39
CA ARG A 44 5.61 -1.72 -19.18
C ARG A 44 5.43 -0.27 -18.77
N LEU A 45 5.63 0.04 -17.49
CA LEU A 45 5.50 1.39 -16.94
C LEU A 45 6.80 2.20 -16.98
N GLY A 46 7.91 1.62 -17.47
CA GLY A 46 9.21 2.29 -17.53
C GLY A 46 9.78 2.65 -16.15
N LEU A 47 9.42 1.89 -15.10
CA LEU A 47 9.82 2.21 -13.73
C LEU A 47 11.27 1.75 -13.47
N PRO A 48 12.05 2.53 -12.70
CA PRO A 48 13.37 2.09 -12.28
C PRO A 48 13.24 0.98 -11.22
N GLY A 49 13.53 -0.26 -11.63
CA GLY A 49 13.47 -1.44 -10.76
C GLY A 49 12.06 -1.99 -10.55
N ALA A 50 11.93 -2.95 -9.63
CA ALA A 50 10.67 -3.65 -9.40
C ALA A 50 9.63 -2.77 -8.68
N ALA A 51 8.40 -2.77 -9.20
CA ALA A 51 7.26 -2.16 -8.52
C ALA A 51 7.04 -2.85 -7.16
N GLN A 52 6.80 -2.06 -6.10
CA GLN A 52 6.59 -2.59 -4.74
C GLN A 52 5.10 -2.65 -4.38
N PHE A 53 4.31 -1.70 -4.89
CA PHE A 53 2.87 -1.60 -4.58
C PHE A 53 2.10 -1.13 -5.80
N VAL A 54 0.86 -1.62 -5.92
CA VAL A 54 -0.16 -1.06 -6.83
C VAL A 54 -1.26 -0.47 -5.98
N LEU A 55 -1.60 0.80 -6.20
CA LEU A 55 -2.62 1.50 -5.42
C LEU A 55 -3.69 2.05 -6.36
N ARG A 56 -4.97 1.82 -6.04
CA ARG A 56 -6.08 2.56 -6.62
C ARG A 56 -6.43 3.73 -5.70
N LEU A 57 -6.41 4.94 -6.25
CA LEU A 57 -6.69 6.19 -5.55
C LEU A 57 -7.96 6.81 -6.11
N GLY A 58 -8.76 7.46 -5.26
CA GLY A 58 -9.95 8.18 -5.69
C GLY A 58 -10.51 9.07 -4.60
N TYR A 59 -11.23 10.13 -5.00
CA TYR A 59 -11.91 11.01 -4.06
C TYR A 59 -13.12 10.31 -3.45
N VAL A 60 -13.35 10.57 -2.16
CA VAL A 60 -14.57 10.16 -1.46
C VAL A 60 -15.23 11.40 -0.85
N GLN A 61 -16.56 11.43 -0.82
CA GLN A 61 -17.28 12.55 -0.18
C GLN A 61 -17.13 12.50 1.34
N ALA A 62 -17.27 11.30 1.92
CA ALA A 62 -17.08 11.03 3.33
C ALA A 62 -16.16 9.83 3.49
N TYR A 63 -15.13 9.98 4.33
CA TYR A 63 -14.24 8.87 4.63
C TYR A 63 -14.86 7.99 5.72
N PRO A 64 -14.98 6.67 5.50
CA PRO A 64 -15.65 5.80 6.45
C PRO A 64 -14.85 5.63 7.74
N ALA A 65 -15.54 5.26 8.82
CA ALA A 65 -14.91 4.75 10.02
C ALA A 65 -14.15 3.44 9.71
N PRO A 66 -13.09 3.10 10.46
CA PRO A 66 -12.39 1.83 10.28
C PRO A 66 -13.34 0.64 10.48
N VAL A 67 -13.39 -0.28 9.50
CA VAL A 67 -14.29 -1.45 9.53
C VAL A 67 -13.59 -2.77 9.83
N SER A 68 -12.26 -2.81 9.71
CA SER A 68 -11.48 -4.03 9.91
C SER A 68 -11.04 -4.17 11.35
N VAL A 69 -11.13 -5.37 11.90
CA VAL A 69 -10.61 -5.70 13.23
C VAL A 69 -9.09 -5.53 13.28
N ARG A 70 -8.54 -5.25 14.46
CA ARG A 70 -7.09 -5.19 14.72
C ARG A 70 -6.77 -6.18 15.84
N ARG A 71 -5.58 -6.79 15.76
CA ARG A 71 -5.07 -7.65 16.82
C ARG A 71 -4.82 -6.81 18.08
N PRO A 72 -5.13 -7.32 19.29
CA PRO A 72 -4.71 -6.68 20.53
C PRO A 72 -3.18 -6.48 20.59
N VAL A 73 -2.73 -5.43 21.27
CA VAL A 73 -1.31 -5.02 21.29
C VAL A 73 -0.46 -6.05 22.01
N GLU A 74 -0.98 -6.58 23.11
CA GLU A 74 -0.39 -7.61 23.94
C GLU A 74 -0.08 -8.92 23.19
N TRP A 75 -0.68 -9.14 22.01
CA TRP A 75 -0.38 -10.32 21.19
C TRP A 75 0.95 -10.23 20.43
N PHE A 76 1.56 -9.04 20.30
CA PHE A 76 2.75 -8.87 19.46
C PHE A 76 3.80 -7.88 19.98
N VAL A 77 3.57 -7.25 21.14
CA VAL A 77 4.58 -6.44 21.83
C VAL A 77 5.21 -7.27 22.95
N GLN A 78 6.54 -7.39 22.93
CA GLN A 78 7.34 -7.91 24.02
C GLN A 78 8.12 -6.74 24.64
N THR A 79 7.97 -6.55 25.94
CA THR A 79 8.67 -5.54 26.75
C THR A 79 9.82 -6.13 27.51
#